data_AF-A0A0A9CX75-F1
#
_entry.id   AF-A0A0A9CX75-F1
#
_cell.length_a   1.000
_cell.length_b   1.000
_cell.length_c   1.000
_cell.angle_alpha   90.00
_cell.angle_beta   90.00
_cell.angle_gamma   90.00
#
_symmetry.space_group_name_H-M   'P 1'
#
loop_
_entity.id
_entity.type
_entity.pdbx_description
1 polymer ?
#
loop_
_entity_poly.entity_id
_entity_poly.type
_entity_poly.pdbx_seq_one_letter_code
_entity_poly.pdbx_strand_id
1 'polypeptide(L)' 'MMDAIDTRLSLALENELQTMGVPSNKRKVDCVISLLKLGMSCPQELPLSRMPTVGIIMELLAIKDSLLREHRT' A
#
# COMPACT_ATOMS: atom_id res chain seq x y z
N MET A 1 -0.29 -20.11 5.42
CA MET A 1 -1.46 -19.22 5.21
C MET A 1 -1.20 -17.97 6.02
N MET A 2 -0.79 -16.88 5.37
CA MET A 2 -0.41 -15.66 6.09
C MET A 2 -1.65 -14.80 6.28
N ASP A 3 -2.36 -15.07 7.38
CA ASP A 3 -3.48 -14.25 7.86
C ASP A 3 -2.93 -12.99 8.56
N ALA A 4 -2.12 -12.23 7.82
CA ALA A 4 -1.45 -11.02 8.33
C ALA A 4 -2.33 -9.77 8.23
N ILE A 5 -3.55 -9.90 7.69
CA ILE A 5 -4.49 -8.79 7.58
C ILE A 5 -5.42 -8.88 8.79
N ASP A 6 -5.11 -8.07 9.82
CA ASP A 6 -6.05 -7.86 10.93
C ASP A 6 -7.33 -7.20 10.36
N THR A 7 -8.39 -8.00 10.29
CA THR A 7 -9.70 -7.61 9.76
C THR A 7 -10.31 -6.43 10.52
N ARG A 8 -9.95 -6.24 11.79
CA ARG A 8 -10.39 -5.10 12.60
C ARG A 8 -9.70 -3.81 12.15
N LEU A 9 -8.43 -3.90 11.78
CA LEU A 9 -7.67 -2.77 11.22
C LEU A 9 -8.23 -2.37 9.84
N SER A 10 -8.59 -3.35 9.03
CA SER A 10 -9.18 -3.12 7.70
C SER A 10 -10.52 -2.38 7.81
N LEU A 11 -11.37 -2.80 8.75
CA LEU A 11 -12.70 -2.23 8.95
C LEU A 11 -12.65 -0.84 9.59
N ALA A 12 -11.68 -0.60 10.48
CA ALA A 12 -11.41 0.73 11.03
C ALA A 12 -10.96 1.72 9.94
N LEU A 13 -10.10 1.27 9.02
CA LEU A 13 -9.63 2.09 7.90
C LEU A 13 -10.77 2.45 6.94
N GLU A 14 -11.66 1.50 6.62
CA GLU A 14 -12.84 1.73 5.78
C GLU A 14 -13.82 2.76 6.38
N ASN A 15 -14.03 2.72 7.70
CA ASN A 15 -14.90 3.66 8.40
C ASN A 15 -14.33 5.08 8.43
N GLU A 16 -13.01 5.24 8.65
CA GLU A 16 -12.33 6.55 8.60
C GLU A 16 -12.35 7.18 7.18
N LEU A 17 -12.32 6.34 6.15
CA LEU A 17 -12.46 6.77 4.75
C LEU A 17 -13.85 7.30 4.41
N GLN A 18 -14.89 6.75 5.04
CA GLN A 18 -16.28 7.17 4.83
C GLN A 18 -16.59 8.51 5.50
N THR A 19 -15.90 8.84 6.61
CA THR A 19 -16.07 10.11 7.34
C THR A 19 -15.24 11.26 6.78
N MET A 20 -14.11 11.00 6.11
CA MET A 20 -13.26 12.04 5.53
C MET A 20 -13.61 12.33 4.08
N GLY A 21 -14.60 13.21 3.86
CA GLY A 21 -14.90 13.74 2.53
C GLY A 21 -13.81 14.65 1.97
N VAL A 22 -12.72 14.09 1.40
CA VAL A 22 -11.78 14.82 0.52
C VAL A 22 -11.12 13.84 -0.48
N PRO A 23 -11.09 14.14 -1.80
CA PRO A 23 -10.41 13.31 -2.83
C PRO A 23 -8.90 13.11 -2.58
N SER A 24 -8.28 14.01 -1.81
CA SER A 24 -6.90 13.95 -1.32
C SER A 24 -6.60 12.69 -0.49
N ASN A 25 -7.52 12.31 0.39
CA ASN A 25 -7.30 11.19 1.31
C ASN A 25 -7.40 9.83 0.62
N LYS A 26 -8.21 9.71 -0.44
CA LYS A 26 -8.32 8.46 -1.20
C LYS A 26 -6.97 8.03 -1.77
N ARG A 27 -6.22 8.95 -2.39
CA ARG A 27 -4.91 8.61 -2.96
C ARG A 27 -3.90 8.20 -1.89
N LYS A 28 -3.90 8.88 -0.73
CA LYS A 28 -3.03 8.51 0.40
C LYS A 28 -3.32 7.10 0.88
N VAL A 29 -4.61 6.77 1.03
CA VAL A 29 -5.04 5.42 1.39
C VAL A 29 -4.63 4.40 0.33
N ASP A 30 -4.86 4.68 -0.95
CA ASP A 30 -4.46 3.78 -2.04
C ASP A 30 -2.95 3.51 -2.03
N CYS A 31 -2.13 4.53 -1.72
CA CYS A 31 -0.68 4.40 -1.56
C CYS A 31 -0.32 3.50 -0.37
N VAL A 32 -0.99 3.67 0.78
CA VAL A 32 -0.80 2.81 1.97
C VAL A 32 -1.18 1.36 1.67
N ILE A 33 -2.33 1.13 1.02
CA ILE A 33 -2.76 -0.21 0.61
C ILE A 33 -1.72 -0.86 -0.31
N SER A 34 -1.20 -0.11 -1.28
CA SER A 34 -0.17 -0.60 -2.21
C SER A 34 1.14 -0.94 -1.49
N LEU A 35 1.56 -0.10 -0.54
CA LEU A 35 2.74 -0.33 0.28
C LEU A 35 2.62 -1.60 1.14
N LEU A 36 1.45 -1.81 1.76
CA LEU A 36 1.18 -3.01 2.55
C LEU A 36 1.19 -4.27 1.68
N LYS A 37 0.55 -4.24 0.51
CA LYS A 37 0.58 -5.35 -0.46
C LYS A 37 2.01 -5.70 -0.88
N LEU A 38 2.84 -4.70 -1.18
CA LEU A 38 4.24 -4.90 -1.51
C LEU A 38 5.01 -5.53 -0.34
N GLY A 39 4.84 -5.00 0.87
CA GLY A 39 5.46 -5.54 2.09
C GLY A 39 5.08 -7.00 2.36
N MET A 40 3.80 -7.35 2.14
CA MET A 40 3.32 -8.73 2.28
C MET A 40 3.83 -9.67 1.17
N SER A 41 4.27 -9.15 0.03
CA SER A 41 4.87 -9.97 -1.04
C SER A 41 6.33 -10.35 -0.76
N CYS A 42 7.06 -9.55 0.04
CA CYS A 42 8.46 -9.79 0.37
C CYS A 42 8.75 -11.12 1.10
N PRO A 43 7.96 -11.57 2.10
CA PRO A 43 8.24 -12.79 2.86
C PRO A 43 7.83 -14.09 2.16
N GLN A 44 8.06 -14.25 0.85
CA GLN A 44 7.80 -15.53 0.18
C GLN A 44 8.79 -16.61 0.63
N GLU A 45 8.25 -17.79 0.96
CA GLU A 45 9.01 -18.94 1.46
C GLU A 45 10.09 -19.40 0.46
N LEU A 46 9.74 -19.44 -0.83
CA LEU A 46 10.66 -19.83 -1.90
C LEU A 46 11.45 -18.62 -2.42
N PRO A 47 12.79 -18.67 -2.43
CA PRO A 47 13.62 -17.58 -2.94
C PRO A 47 13.31 -17.18 -4.39
N LEU A 48 13.01 -18.16 -5.25
CA LEU A 48 12.69 -17.95 -6.67
C LEU A 48 11.34 -17.27 -6.91
N SER A 49 10.44 -17.33 -5.92
CA SER A 49 9.13 -16.67 -6.01
C SER A 49 9.20 -15.20 -5.62
N ARG A 50 10.27 -14.78 -4.93
CA ARG A 50 10.48 -13.40 -4.49
C ARG A 50 10.64 -12.47 -5.66
N MET A 51 9.94 -11.35 -5.62
CA MET A 51 10.22 -10.24 -6.51
C MET A 51 11.69 -9.83 -6.35
N PRO A 52 12.45 -9.67 -7.45
CA PRO A 52 13.80 -9.12 -7.38
C PRO A 52 13.79 -7.77 -6.67
N THR A 53 14.84 -7.46 -5.90
CA THR A 53 14.93 -6.19 -5.15
C THR A 53 14.75 -4.97 -6.04
N VAL A 54 15.22 -5.04 -7.30
CA VAL A 54 14.99 -3.98 -8.29
C VAL A 54 13.50 -3.75 -8.56
N GLY A 55 12.69 -4.80 -8.64
CA GLY A 55 11.23 -4.68 -8.79
C GLY A 55 10.59 -4.01 -7.58
N ILE A 56 11.01 -4.37 -6.37
CA ILE A 56 10.53 -3.76 -5.13
C ILE A 56 10.84 -2.26 -5.10
N ILE A 57 12.06 -1.87 -5.50
CA ILE A 57 12.46 -0.46 -5.58
C ILE A 57 11.59 0.30 -6.59
N MET A 58 11.28 -0.29 -7.75
CA MET A 58 10.44 0.35 -8.76
C MET A 58 9.00 0.57 -8.26
N GLU A 59 8.42 -0.41 -7.56
CA GLU A 59 7.09 -0.27 -6.94
C GLU A 59 7.08 0.82 -5.85
N LEU A 60 8.11 0.86 -4.99
CA LEU A 60 8.25 1.91 -3.98
C LEU A 60 8.36 3.31 -4.60
N LEU A 61 9.11 3.45 -5.70
CA LEU A 61 9.22 4.70 -6.44
C LEU A 61 7.86 5.13 -7.02
N ALA A 62 7.10 4.19 -7.59
CA ALA A 62 5.76 4.46 -8.13
C ALA A 62 4.78 4.91 -7.03
N ILE A 63 4.79 4.25 -5.86
CA ILE A 63 3.97 4.63 -4.70
C ILE A 63 4.33 6.05 -4.23
N LYS A 64 5.63 6.35 -4.09
CA LYS A 64 6.12 7.67 -3.71
C LYS A 64 5.69 8.74 -4.72
N ASP A 65 5.82 8.48 -6.01
CA ASP A 65 5.45 9.44 -7.06
C ASP A 65 3.93 9.68 -7.10
N SER A 66 3.11 8.65 -6.86
CA SER A 66 1.66 8.80 -6.71
C SER A 66 1.33 9.72 -5.53
N LEU A 67 1.96 9.49 -4.38
CA LEU A 67 1.77 10.30 -3.17
C LEU A 67 2.18 11.77 -3.36
N LEU A 68 3.34 12.01 -4.00
CA LEU A 68 3.89 13.36 -4.19
C LEU A 68 3.19 14.18 -5.28
N ARG A 69 2.45 13.55 -6.20
CA ARG A 69 1.64 14.26 -7.23
C ARG A 69 0.52 15.14 -6.64
N GLU A 70 0.35 15.17 -5.32
CA GLU A 70 -0.57 16.05 -4.60
C GLU A 70 -0.01 17.47 -4.34
N HIS A 71 1.31 17.68 -4.39
CA HIS A 71 1.95 18.97 -4.08
C HIS A 71 2.19 19.90 -5.30
N ARG A 72 1.57 19.63 -6.45
CA ARG A 72 1.84 20.36 -7.72
C ARG A 72 0.67 21.18 -8.28
N THR A 73 -0.34 21.46 -7.47
CA THR A 73 -1.47 22.35 -7.78
C THR A 73 -1.58 23.41 -6.72
#